data_AF-A0AAD8ILD7-F1
#
_entry.id   AF-A0AAD8ILD7-F1
#
_cell.length_a   1.000
_cell.length_b   1.000
_cell.length_c   1.000
_cell.angle_alpha   90.00
_cell.angle_beta   90.00
_cell.angle_gamma   90.00
#
_symmetry.space_group_name_H-M   'P 1'
#
loop_
_entity.id
_entity.type
_entity.pdbx_description
1 polymer ?
#
loop_
_entity_poly.entity_id
_entity_poly.type
_entity_poly.pdbx_seq_one_letter_code
_entity_poly.pdbx_strand_id
1 'polypeptide(L)'
;MNFVNWPLRELVSSTSQHPVSQTSIFIKHLQNVNTHPLHFTFHQPHSDVTSLDSLEKSLENLGVEIDVVVSCLASRSGGVKDSWKIDYEATKNSLVAGKKYGASHFVLLSAICVQKPLLEFQRAKLKFEAELMKEAEGDSGFTYSIVRPTAFFKSLGGQVELVKDGKPYVMFGDGKLCACKPMSESDLASFISDCVLSEDKINKVLPIGGPGKALTPLEQGEMLFRLVGKKPNFIKVPIEVMDFAIGVLDFLVKVFPAMEDVAEFGKIGRYYAAESMLILDPETGEYNADKTPSYGKDTLEEFFERVLREGMAGQELGEQTIF
;
A
#
# COMPACT_ATOMS: atom_id res chain seq x y z
N MET A 1 3.27 26.36 -7.82
CA MET A 1 4.37 25.55 -7.25
C MET A 1 3.67 24.37 -6.58
N ASN A 2 3.70 23.19 -7.19
CA ASN A 2 2.88 22.06 -6.77
C ASN A 2 3.34 21.58 -5.39
N PHE A 3 2.42 21.49 -4.44
CA PHE A 3 2.56 20.98 -3.08
C PHE A 3 2.85 19.46 -3.03
N VAL A 4 3.64 18.95 -3.98
CA VAL A 4 4.01 17.53 -4.03
C VAL A 4 5.13 17.31 -3.01
N ASN A 5 4.63 17.01 -1.82
CA ASN A 5 5.25 16.43 -0.64
C ASN A 5 6.39 15.45 -0.93
N TRP A 6 7.62 15.93 -0.79
CA TRP A 6 8.80 15.08 -0.66
C TRP A 6 8.65 14.01 0.43
N PRO A 7 8.20 14.32 1.67
CA PRO A 7 8.17 13.30 2.72
C PRO A 7 7.05 12.27 2.55
N LEU A 8 5.86 12.64 2.03
CA LEU A 8 4.78 11.66 1.82
C LEU A 8 5.07 10.70 0.65
N ARG A 9 5.72 11.18 -0.42
CA ARG A 9 6.17 10.30 -1.50
C ARG A 9 7.18 9.29 -0.99
N GLU A 10 8.18 9.74 -0.22
CA GLU A 10 9.13 8.85 0.44
C GLU A 10 8.43 7.89 1.40
N LEU A 11 7.43 8.34 2.15
CA LEU A 11 6.65 7.51 3.07
C LEU A 11 5.92 6.37 2.34
N VAL A 12 5.22 6.68 1.26
CA VAL A 12 4.52 5.68 0.44
C VAL A 12 5.52 4.71 -0.19
N SER A 13 6.69 5.21 -0.65
CA SER A 13 7.74 4.35 -1.22
C SER A 13 8.50 3.49 -0.19
N SER A 14 8.71 4.00 1.03
CA SER A 14 9.56 3.40 2.07
C SER A 14 8.90 2.26 2.82
N THR A 15 7.59 2.04 2.60
CA THR A 15 6.84 0.83 3.00
C THR A 15 7.57 -0.48 2.66
N SER A 16 8.56 -0.48 1.75
CA SER A 16 9.31 -1.67 1.36
C SER A 16 10.86 -1.60 1.44
N GLN A 17 11.52 -0.50 1.86
CA GLN A 17 12.94 -0.29 1.50
C GLN A 17 14.02 -0.26 2.63
N HIS A 18 13.74 0.06 3.90
CA HIS A 18 14.84 0.25 4.89
C HIS A 18 14.64 -0.38 6.27
N PRO A 19 15.59 -1.20 6.79
CA PRO A 19 15.44 -2.04 8.00
C PRO A 19 14.98 -1.35 9.29
N VAL A 20 15.04 -0.01 9.37
CA VAL A 20 14.82 0.76 10.62
C VAL A 20 13.92 2.00 10.43
N SER A 21 13.27 2.20 9.28
CA SER A 21 12.37 3.36 9.08
C SER A 21 11.03 2.96 8.47
N GLN A 22 10.27 2.15 9.19
CA GLN A 22 8.82 2.14 9.06
C GLN A 22 8.34 3.37 9.83
N THR A 23 8.06 4.47 9.14
CA THR A 23 7.77 5.73 9.84
C THR A 23 6.32 6.14 9.67
N SER A 24 5.75 6.69 10.73
CA SER A 24 4.52 7.47 10.69
C SER A 24 4.92 8.93 10.54
N ILE A 25 4.26 9.65 9.64
CA ILE A 25 4.48 11.09 9.52
C ILE A 25 3.49 11.80 10.44
N PHE A 26 4.03 12.65 11.29
CA PHE A 26 3.27 13.53 12.16
C PHE A 26 3.26 14.91 11.52
N ILE A 27 2.08 15.43 11.23
CA ILE A 27 1.91 16.71 10.55
C ILE A 27 1.49 17.74 11.60
N LYS A 28 2.27 18.83 11.65
CA LYS A 28 1.86 20.06 12.31
C LYS A 28 1.38 21.06 11.27
N HIS A 29 0.17 21.54 11.44
CA HIS A 29 -0.43 22.62 10.70
C HIS A 29 0.03 23.96 11.30
N LEU A 30 0.82 24.74 10.55
CA LEU A 30 1.10 26.13 10.91
C LEU A 30 0.04 27.02 10.25
N GLN A 31 -0.94 27.49 11.02
CA GLN A 31 -1.82 28.58 10.56
C GLN A 31 -0.96 29.81 10.27
N ASN A 32 -1.03 30.34 9.05
CA ASN A 32 -0.23 31.51 8.69
C ASN A 32 -0.91 32.81 9.10
N VAL A 33 -0.13 33.65 9.78
CA VAL A 33 -0.45 35.04 10.10
C VAL A 33 -0.49 35.80 8.79
N ASN A 34 -1.69 36.08 8.28
CA ASN A 34 -1.98 36.99 7.16
C ASN A 34 -1.14 36.83 5.87
N THR A 35 -1.78 36.32 4.81
CA THR A 35 -1.50 36.54 3.36
C THR A 35 -0.63 35.55 2.54
N HIS A 36 -0.29 34.35 3.03
CA HIS A 36 0.43 33.32 2.23
C HIS A 36 -0.15 31.90 2.44
N PRO A 37 0.09 30.92 1.52
CA PRO A 37 -0.56 29.61 1.57
C PRO A 37 -0.22 28.81 2.84
N LEU A 38 -1.06 27.82 3.16
CA LEU A 38 -0.93 26.93 4.32
C LEU A 38 0.46 26.27 4.35
N HIS A 39 1.16 26.37 5.48
CA HIS A 39 2.46 25.75 5.68
C HIS A 39 2.31 24.50 6.57
N PHE A 40 2.66 23.34 6.02
CA PHE A 40 2.74 22.09 6.77
C PHE A 40 4.19 21.85 7.20
N THR A 41 4.38 21.51 8.47
CA THR A 41 5.65 20.96 8.95
C THR A 41 5.47 19.46 9.13
N PHE A 42 6.27 18.70 8.40
CA PHE A 42 6.29 17.24 8.50
C PHE A 42 7.37 16.83 9.49
N HIS A 43 6.97 16.09 10.52
CA HIS A 43 7.89 15.48 11.47
C HIS A 43 7.90 13.98 11.26
N GLN A 44 9.10 13.46 10.99
CA GLN A 44 9.36 12.05 10.86
C GLN A 44 10.35 11.66 11.97
N PRO A 45 9.87 11.36 13.20
CA PRO A 45 10.77 10.98 14.28
C PRO A 45 11.52 9.69 13.92
N HIS A 46 12.84 9.71 14.07
CA HIS A 46 13.67 8.51 14.01
C HIS A 46 13.45 7.69 15.28
N SER A 47 12.38 6.89 15.30
CA SER A 47 11.95 6.12 16.45
C SER A 47 11.46 4.73 16.05
N ASP A 48 11.61 3.77 16.96
CA ASP A 48 10.98 2.46 16.80
C ASP A 48 9.48 2.58 17.08
N VAL A 49 8.68 2.61 16.02
CA VAL A 49 7.20 2.69 16.08
C VAL A 49 6.56 1.44 16.72
N THR A 50 7.30 0.34 16.86
CA THR A 50 6.81 -0.86 17.55
C THR A 50 6.87 -0.73 19.08
N SER A 51 7.56 0.29 19.59
CA SER A 51 7.62 0.64 21.00
C SER A 51 6.93 1.98 21.25
N LEU A 52 5.77 1.95 21.92
CA LEU A 52 5.04 3.18 22.27
C LEU A 52 5.91 4.15 23.08
N ASP A 53 6.62 3.66 24.10
CA ASP A 53 7.52 4.48 24.93
C ASP A 53 8.62 5.18 24.12
N SER A 54 9.19 4.48 23.13
CA SER A 54 10.21 5.02 22.23
C SER A 54 9.66 6.12 21.35
N LEU A 55 8.46 5.89 20.79
CA LEU A 55 7.76 6.84 19.95
C LEU A 55 7.33 8.09 20.74
N GLU A 56 6.75 7.92 21.92
CA GLU A 56 6.35 9.03 22.79
C GLU A 56 7.54 9.88 23.22
N LYS A 57 8.65 9.28 23.65
CA LYS A 57 9.87 10.03 23.98
C LYS A 57 10.40 10.82 22.77
N SER A 58 10.28 10.25 21.58
CA SER A 58 10.72 10.92 20.36
C SER A 58 9.83 12.12 20.01
N LEU A 59 8.52 12.00 20.19
CA LEU A 59 7.58 13.11 20.03
C LEU A 59 7.76 14.18 21.12
N GLU A 60 8.00 13.78 22.36
CA GLU A 60 8.33 14.70 23.46
C GLU A 60 9.58 15.52 23.16
N ASN A 61 10.64 14.86 22.67
CA ASN A 61 11.88 15.52 22.29
C ASN A 61 11.73 16.47 21.10
N LEU A 62 10.77 16.20 20.20
CA LEU A 62 10.44 17.14 19.13
C LEU A 62 9.78 18.42 19.68
N GLY A 63 9.09 18.35 20.83
CA GLY A 63 8.52 19.52 21.51
C GLY A 63 7.42 20.22 20.72
N VAL A 64 6.70 19.48 19.88
CA VAL A 64 5.64 20.01 19.00
C VAL A 64 4.30 19.33 19.25
N GLU A 65 3.24 20.14 19.22
CA GLU A 65 1.87 19.62 19.07
C GLU A 65 1.69 19.07 17.65
N ILE A 66 0.92 17.98 17.56
CA ILE A 66 0.59 17.27 16.34
C ILE A 66 -0.87 17.51 16.04
N ASP A 67 -1.21 17.87 14.80
CA ASP A 67 -2.61 18.03 14.37
C ASP A 67 -3.12 16.76 13.69
N VAL A 68 -2.26 16.12 12.88
CA VAL A 68 -2.64 14.95 12.06
C VAL A 68 -1.55 13.88 12.10
N VAL A 69 -1.97 12.62 12.22
CA VAL A 69 -1.10 11.46 11.99
C VAL A 69 -1.40 10.86 10.63
N VAL A 70 -0.35 10.63 9.82
CA VAL A 70 -0.43 9.85 8.59
C VAL A 70 0.38 8.56 8.79
N SER A 71 -0.31 7.43 8.86
CA SER A 71 0.34 6.12 8.95
C SER A 71 0.34 5.43 7.59
N CYS A 72 1.53 5.21 7.05
CA CYS A 72 1.75 4.32 5.90
C CYS A 72 2.46 3.03 6.30
N LEU A 73 2.40 2.64 7.57
CA LEU A 73 3.06 1.43 8.05
C LEU A 73 2.49 0.18 7.35
N ALA A 74 3.40 -0.67 6.88
CA ALA A 74 3.08 -1.95 6.29
C ALA A 74 4.16 -2.97 6.66
N SER A 75 3.74 -4.20 6.96
CA SER A 75 4.66 -5.33 7.08
C SER A 75 5.39 -5.55 5.75
N ARG A 76 6.65 -6.01 5.82
CA ARG A 76 7.45 -6.27 4.62
C ARG A 76 7.18 -7.64 4.05
N SER A 77 7.18 -8.64 4.94
CA SER A 77 7.00 -10.04 4.55
C SER A 77 5.53 -10.39 4.39
N GLY A 78 4.63 -9.66 5.08
CA GLY A 78 3.23 -10.05 5.24
C GLY A 78 3.05 -11.33 6.06
N GLY A 79 4.12 -11.87 6.66
CA GLY A 79 4.08 -13.01 7.57
C GLY A 79 3.25 -12.71 8.82
N VAL A 80 2.90 -13.74 9.59
CA VAL A 80 1.93 -13.63 10.69
C VAL A 80 2.42 -12.63 11.74
N LYS A 81 3.64 -12.83 12.24
CA LYS A 81 4.20 -11.99 13.31
C LYS A 81 4.41 -10.55 12.84
N ASP A 82 4.96 -10.37 11.63
CA ASP A 82 5.24 -9.04 11.08
C ASP A 82 3.94 -8.27 10.82
N SER A 83 2.90 -8.94 10.32
CA SER A 83 1.57 -8.37 10.11
C SER A 83 0.97 -7.80 11.38
N TRP A 84 0.94 -8.58 12.45
CA TRP A 84 0.36 -8.13 13.72
C TRP A 84 1.22 -7.06 14.41
N LYS A 85 2.55 -7.18 14.32
CA LYS A 85 3.49 -6.23 14.91
C LYS A 85 3.45 -4.87 14.20
N ILE A 86 3.36 -4.86 12.89
CA ILE A 86 3.49 -3.64 12.08
C ILE A 86 2.13 -3.09 11.68
N ASP A 87 1.33 -3.87 10.93
CA ASP A 87 0.07 -3.36 10.37
C ASP A 87 -0.95 -3.02 11.47
N TYR A 88 -0.89 -3.71 12.61
CA TYR A 88 -1.76 -3.46 13.76
C TYR A 88 -1.04 -2.73 14.92
N GLU A 89 -0.07 -3.34 15.59
CA GLU A 89 0.48 -2.82 16.86
C GLU A 89 1.23 -1.49 16.68
N ALA A 90 2.16 -1.40 15.73
CA ALA A 90 2.87 -0.15 15.45
C ALA A 90 1.95 0.98 14.95
N THR A 91 0.96 0.64 14.13
CA THR A 91 -0.08 1.58 13.70
C THR A 91 -0.89 2.09 14.89
N LYS A 92 -1.26 1.21 15.82
CA LYS A 92 -1.95 1.57 17.06
C LYS A 92 -1.11 2.45 17.97
N ASN A 93 0.19 2.16 18.10
CA ASN A 93 1.11 3.03 18.84
C ASN A 93 1.13 4.44 18.24
N SER A 94 1.10 4.56 16.91
CA SER A 94 1.05 5.86 16.23
C SER A 94 -0.23 6.64 16.52
N LEU A 95 -1.38 5.95 16.62
CA LEU A 95 -2.65 6.55 17.04
C LEU A 95 -2.57 7.06 18.48
N VAL A 96 -2.14 6.20 19.42
CA VAL A 96 -2.07 6.54 20.85
C VAL A 96 -1.12 7.71 21.08
N ALA A 97 0.10 7.63 20.52
CA ALA A 97 1.10 8.69 20.64
C ALA A 97 0.61 9.98 19.97
N GLY A 98 0.08 9.91 18.74
CA GLY A 98 -0.45 11.09 18.06
C GLY A 98 -1.53 11.82 18.85
N LYS A 99 -2.54 11.10 19.37
CA LYS A 99 -3.60 11.68 20.19
C LYS A 99 -3.05 12.32 21.47
N LYS A 100 -2.08 11.68 22.13
CA LYS A 100 -1.43 12.22 23.33
C LYS A 100 -0.78 13.59 23.08
N TYR A 101 -0.27 13.83 21.87
CA TYR A 101 0.34 15.10 21.47
C TYR A 101 -0.58 16.00 20.63
N GLY A 102 -1.90 15.76 20.67
CA GLY A 102 -2.91 16.70 20.16
C GLY A 102 -3.60 16.30 18.85
N ALA A 103 -3.25 15.17 18.23
CA ALA A 103 -3.77 14.85 16.91
C ALA A 103 -5.29 14.67 16.92
N SER A 104 -5.99 15.43 16.07
CA SER A 104 -7.45 15.39 15.90
C SER A 104 -7.87 14.70 14.59
N HIS A 105 -6.92 14.35 13.73
CA HIS A 105 -7.18 13.57 12.51
C HIS A 105 -6.15 12.45 12.31
N PHE A 106 -6.60 11.32 11.78
CA PHE A 106 -5.74 10.18 11.45
C PHE A 106 -6.00 9.67 10.03
N VAL A 107 -4.97 9.71 9.18
CA VAL A 107 -5.01 9.13 7.84
C VAL A 107 -4.29 7.78 7.86
N LEU A 108 -5.04 6.71 7.58
CA LEU A 108 -4.53 5.34 7.52
C LEU A 108 -4.36 4.90 6.08
N LEU A 109 -3.16 4.43 5.72
CA LEU A 109 -2.95 3.62 4.52
C LEU A 109 -3.26 2.15 4.81
N SER A 110 -4.43 1.71 4.38
CA SER A 110 -4.83 0.31 4.35
C SER A 110 -4.56 -0.30 2.95
N ALA A 111 -5.38 -1.24 2.49
CA ALA A 111 -5.27 -1.87 1.18
C ALA A 111 -6.67 -2.26 0.65
N ILE A 112 -6.89 -2.19 -0.66
CA ILE A 112 -8.18 -2.60 -1.26
C ILE A 112 -8.49 -4.09 -1.06
N CYS A 113 -7.46 -4.93 -0.96
CA CYS A 113 -7.62 -6.37 -0.81
C CYS A 113 -8.21 -6.81 0.55
N VAL A 114 -8.26 -5.93 1.55
CA VAL A 114 -8.86 -6.26 2.85
C VAL A 114 -10.36 -6.59 2.77
N GLN A 115 -11.02 -6.24 1.66
CA GLN A 115 -12.41 -6.63 1.37
C GLN A 115 -12.61 -8.15 1.34
N LYS A 116 -11.56 -8.93 1.09
CA LYS A 116 -11.56 -10.41 1.12
C LYS A 116 -10.38 -10.92 1.96
N PRO A 117 -10.51 -10.97 3.31
CA PRO A 117 -9.40 -11.14 4.24
C PRO A 117 -8.98 -12.62 4.40
N LEU A 118 -8.18 -13.11 3.46
CA LEU A 118 -7.61 -14.45 3.47
C LEU A 118 -6.24 -14.50 4.17
N LEU A 119 -5.56 -13.36 4.30
CA LEU A 119 -4.17 -13.21 4.74
C LEU A 119 -4.08 -12.46 6.08
N GLU A 120 -3.01 -12.68 6.84
CA GLU A 120 -2.84 -12.10 8.18
C GLU A 120 -2.70 -10.57 8.16
N PHE A 121 -1.94 -9.99 7.23
CA PHE A 121 -1.84 -8.52 7.13
C PHE A 121 -3.21 -7.87 6.86
N GLN A 122 -4.09 -8.56 6.13
CA GLN A 122 -5.46 -8.07 5.87
C GLN A 122 -6.28 -8.04 7.16
N ARG A 123 -6.17 -9.11 7.97
CA ARG A 123 -6.85 -9.21 9.27
C ARG A 123 -6.31 -8.17 10.26
N ALA A 124 -5.00 -7.98 10.31
CA ALA A 124 -4.35 -6.96 11.14
C ALA A 124 -4.82 -5.55 10.77
N LYS A 125 -4.82 -5.20 9.48
CA LYS A 125 -5.34 -3.91 8.98
C LYS A 125 -6.82 -3.71 9.32
N LEU A 126 -7.68 -4.71 9.06
CA LEU A 126 -9.11 -4.62 9.39
C LEU A 126 -9.38 -4.43 10.88
N LYS A 127 -8.59 -5.07 11.74
CA LYS A 127 -8.72 -4.87 13.19
C LYS A 127 -8.40 -3.42 13.55
N PHE A 128 -7.31 -2.86 13.03
CA PHE A 128 -6.97 -1.48 13.31
C PHE A 128 -7.99 -0.50 12.71
N GLU A 129 -8.47 -0.74 11.49
CA GLU A 129 -9.55 0.05 10.90
C GLU A 129 -10.79 0.12 11.80
N ALA A 130 -11.23 -1.02 12.34
CA ALA A 130 -12.37 -1.09 13.25
C ALA A 130 -12.13 -0.30 14.56
N GLU A 131 -10.94 -0.41 15.15
CA GLU A 131 -10.57 0.34 16.35
C GLU A 131 -10.50 1.85 16.08
N LEU A 132 -9.95 2.26 14.93
CA LEU A 132 -9.87 3.66 14.53
C LEU A 132 -11.26 4.28 14.31
N MET A 133 -12.17 3.55 13.64
CA MET A 133 -13.55 4.00 13.44
C MET A 133 -14.27 4.17 14.78
N LYS A 134 -14.12 3.19 15.69
CA LYS A 134 -14.71 3.23 17.02
C LYS A 134 -14.16 4.39 17.87
N GLU A 135 -12.87 4.71 17.73
CA GLU A 135 -12.25 5.84 18.42
C GLU A 135 -12.90 7.16 18.00
N ALA A 136 -13.13 7.36 16.70
CA ALA A 136 -13.80 8.56 16.18
C ALA A 136 -15.31 8.63 16.53
N GLU A 137 -15.99 7.49 16.63
CA GLU A 137 -17.37 7.44 17.13
C GLU A 137 -17.47 7.87 18.61
N GLY A 138 -16.44 7.58 19.41
CA GLY A 138 -16.38 7.91 20.84
C GLY A 138 -15.90 9.33 21.15
N ASP A 139 -15.36 10.06 20.18
CA ASP A 139 -14.73 11.37 20.35
C ASP A 139 -15.08 12.29 19.18
N SER A 140 -16.07 13.17 19.38
CA SER A 140 -16.54 14.10 18.34
C SER A 140 -15.48 15.10 17.86
N GLY A 141 -14.37 15.25 18.60
CA GLY A 141 -13.24 16.08 18.21
C GLY A 141 -12.19 15.32 17.38
N PHE A 142 -12.37 14.02 17.18
CA PHE A 142 -11.42 13.15 16.47
C PHE A 142 -12.02 12.58 15.19
N THR A 143 -11.24 12.55 14.14
CA THR A 143 -11.69 12.14 12.80
C THR A 143 -10.65 11.25 12.11
N TYR A 144 -11.06 10.55 11.06
CA TYR A 144 -10.15 9.69 10.30
C TYR A 144 -10.39 9.73 8.79
N SER A 145 -9.41 9.23 8.03
CA SER A 145 -9.55 8.85 6.63
C SER A 145 -8.85 7.51 6.41
N ILE A 146 -9.58 6.47 5.99
CA ILE A 146 -9.00 5.14 5.72
C ILE A 146 -8.84 4.97 4.20
N VAL A 147 -7.63 5.03 3.70
CA VAL A 147 -7.31 4.89 2.28
C VAL A 147 -7.04 3.44 1.94
N ARG A 148 -7.80 2.87 0.99
CA ARG A 148 -7.65 1.48 0.52
C ARG A 148 -7.21 1.49 -0.95
N PRO A 149 -5.92 1.67 -1.24
CA PRO A 149 -5.44 1.78 -2.61
C PRO A 149 -5.40 0.43 -3.32
N THR A 150 -5.39 0.48 -4.66
CA THR A 150 -5.08 -0.64 -5.56
C THR A 150 -3.56 -0.89 -5.68
N ALA A 151 -3.17 -1.81 -6.57
CA ALA A 151 -1.78 -2.17 -6.84
C ALA A 151 -0.90 -0.98 -7.22
N PHE A 152 0.34 -0.96 -6.71
CA PHE A 152 1.33 0.07 -7.00
C PHE A 152 2.12 -0.25 -8.27
N PHE A 153 2.57 0.80 -8.96
CA PHE A 153 3.40 0.65 -10.17
C PHE A 153 4.66 -0.18 -9.93
N LYS A 154 5.36 0.02 -8.81
CA LYS A 154 6.57 -0.76 -8.50
C LYS A 154 6.33 -2.26 -8.56
N SER A 155 5.22 -2.73 -8.01
CA SER A 155 4.83 -4.15 -7.96
C SER A 155 4.55 -4.74 -9.34
N LEU A 156 4.34 -3.92 -10.37
CA LEU A 156 4.12 -4.35 -11.74
C LEU A 156 5.38 -4.19 -12.62
N GLY A 157 6.43 -3.55 -12.09
CA GLY A 157 7.69 -3.31 -12.80
C GLY A 157 8.63 -4.51 -12.84
N GLY A 158 8.39 -5.58 -12.07
CA GLY A 158 9.32 -6.70 -11.88
C GLY A 158 9.74 -7.41 -13.18
N GLN A 159 8.87 -7.42 -14.19
CA GLN A 159 9.13 -8.11 -15.46
C GLN A 159 9.65 -7.20 -16.58
N VAL A 160 9.82 -5.89 -16.34
CA VAL A 160 10.24 -4.92 -17.36
C VAL A 160 11.62 -5.27 -17.93
N GLU A 161 12.61 -5.48 -17.07
CA GLU A 161 13.97 -5.84 -17.49
C GLU A 161 14.04 -7.22 -18.17
N LEU A 162 13.28 -8.21 -17.67
CA LEU A 162 13.21 -9.53 -18.30
C LEU A 162 12.70 -9.46 -19.75
N VAL A 163 11.62 -8.72 -19.99
CA VAL A 163 11.07 -8.56 -21.36
C VAL A 163 11.99 -7.70 -22.24
N LYS A 164 12.60 -6.66 -21.68
CA LYS A 164 13.64 -5.85 -22.34
C LYS A 164 14.81 -6.71 -22.82
N ASP A 165 15.21 -7.72 -22.04
CA ASP A 165 16.24 -8.71 -22.40
C ASP A 165 15.73 -9.82 -23.33
N GLY A 166 14.43 -9.83 -23.66
CA GLY A 166 13.82 -10.78 -24.59
C GLY A 166 13.38 -12.08 -23.94
N LYS A 167 13.33 -12.14 -22.61
CA LYS A 167 12.70 -13.24 -21.88
C LYS A 167 11.17 -13.15 -22.02
N PRO A 168 10.45 -14.28 -21.89
CA PRO A 168 9.00 -14.27 -21.88
C PRO A 168 8.43 -13.52 -20.67
N TYR A 169 7.26 -12.93 -20.83
CA TYR A 169 6.45 -12.43 -19.73
C TYR A 169 5.71 -13.61 -19.08
N VAL A 170 5.85 -13.78 -17.77
CA VAL A 170 5.24 -14.86 -16.99
C VAL A 170 3.92 -14.38 -16.40
N MET A 171 2.86 -15.16 -16.59
CA MET A 171 1.54 -14.88 -16.03
C MET A 171 0.85 -16.16 -15.61
N PHE A 172 -0.11 -16.05 -14.69
CA PHE A 172 -0.94 -17.17 -14.28
C PHE A 172 -2.16 -17.33 -15.18
N GLY A 173 -2.52 -18.58 -15.48
CA GLY A 173 -3.64 -18.93 -16.34
C GLY A 173 -3.52 -18.32 -17.74
N ASP A 174 -4.63 -17.74 -18.23
CA ASP A 174 -4.66 -17.01 -19.49
C ASP A 174 -4.29 -15.52 -19.36
N GLY A 175 -3.88 -15.10 -18.16
CA GLY A 175 -3.56 -13.71 -17.83
C GLY A 175 -4.77 -12.81 -17.63
N LYS A 176 -6.00 -13.36 -17.52
CA LYS A 176 -7.25 -12.59 -17.32
C LYS A 176 -7.96 -12.89 -16.00
N LEU A 177 -7.36 -13.72 -15.14
CA LEU A 177 -7.92 -14.10 -13.84
C LEU A 177 -8.13 -12.92 -12.89
N CYS A 178 -7.24 -11.94 -12.94
CA CYS A 178 -7.31 -10.75 -12.12
C CYS A 178 -7.05 -9.48 -12.95
N ALA A 179 -7.53 -8.35 -12.44
CA ALA A 179 -7.24 -7.03 -12.97
C ALA A 179 -7.02 -6.03 -11.83
N CYS A 180 -6.33 -4.94 -12.13
CA CYS A 180 -6.15 -3.84 -11.20
C CYS A 180 -6.19 -2.50 -11.92
N LYS A 181 -6.46 -1.40 -11.20
CA LYS A 181 -6.23 -0.03 -11.68
C LYS A 181 -4.93 0.47 -11.06
N PRO A 182 -3.75 0.26 -11.67
CA PRO A 182 -2.48 0.49 -11.00
C PRO A 182 -2.32 1.97 -10.66
N MET A 183 -1.70 2.29 -9.52
CA MET A 183 -1.52 3.66 -9.03
C MET A 183 -0.04 3.96 -8.78
N SER A 184 0.39 5.18 -9.11
CA SER A 184 1.74 5.66 -8.80
C SER A 184 1.83 6.06 -7.32
N GLU A 185 3.03 5.96 -6.74
CA GLU A 185 3.28 6.41 -5.36
C GLU A 185 3.04 7.92 -5.22
N SER A 186 3.28 8.69 -6.28
CA SER A 186 3.07 10.15 -6.30
C SER A 186 1.59 10.53 -6.27
N ASP A 187 0.77 9.84 -7.06
CA ASP A 187 -0.68 10.04 -7.08
C ASP A 187 -1.31 9.57 -5.75
N LEU A 188 -0.85 8.45 -5.19
CA LEU A 188 -1.29 8.00 -3.87
C LEU A 188 -0.90 9.00 -2.77
N ALA A 189 0.34 9.50 -2.77
CA ALA A 189 0.77 10.51 -1.80
C ALA A 189 -0.07 11.80 -1.91
N SER A 190 -0.45 12.19 -3.12
CA SER A 190 -1.33 13.34 -3.35
C SER A 190 -2.75 13.07 -2.82
N PHE A 191 -3.31 11.88 -3.04
CA PHE A 191 -4.61 11.49 -2.47
C PHE A 191 -4.60 11.46 -0.93
N ILE A 192 -3.54 10.94 -0.32
CA ILE A 192 -3.33 10.96 1.14
C ILE A 192 -3.26 12.41 1.63
N SER A 193 -2.61 13.29 0.89
CA SER A 193 -2.55 14.73 1.22
C SER A 193 -3.94 15.35 1.17
N ASP A 194 -4.76 15.02 0.17
CA ASP A 194 -6.16 15.46 0.11
C ASP A 194 -6.97 14.93 1.31
N CYS A 195 -6.66 13.74 1.83
CA CYS A 195 -7.31 13.20 3.03
C CYS A 195 -6.99 14.01 4.30
N VAL A 196 -5.85 14.70 4.33
CA VAL A 196 -5.48 15.59 5.44
C VAL A 196 -6.27 16.91 5.37
N LEU A 197 -6.64 17.37 4.17
CA LEU A 197 -7.14 18.73 3.93
C LEU A 197 -8.64 18.83 3.68
N SER A 198 -9.26 17.79 3.14
CA SER A 198 -10.57 17.89 2.53
C SER A 198 -11.67 17.29 3.40
N GLU A 199 -12.68 18.10 3.73
CA GLU A 199 -13.83 17.70 4.55
C GLU A 199 -14.63 16.54 3.93
N ASP A 200 -14.65 16.40 2.60
CA ASP A 200 -15.36 15.32 1.92
C ASP A 200 -14.72 13.94 2.15
N LYS A 201 -13.55 13.86 2.78
CA LYS A 201 -12.80 12.61 3.03
C LYS A 201 -12.86 12.17 4.49
N ILE A 202 -13.31 13.06 5.37
CA ILE A 202 -13.46 12.82 6.81
C ILE A 202 -14.44 11.68 7.08
N ASN A 203 -14.05 10.80 7.99
CA ASN A 203 -14.79 9.65 8.51
C ASN A 203 -15.27 8.70 7.40
N LYS A 204 -14.38 8.45 6.43
CA LYS A 204 -14.66 7.56 5.29
C LYS A 204 -13.62 6.47 5.12
N VAL A 205 -14.09 5.34 4.60
CA VAL A 205 -13.27 4.31 3.96
C VAL A 205 -13.26 4.60 2.45
N LEU A 206 -12.06 4.80 1.90
CA LEU A 206 -11.81 5.37 0.59
C LEU A 206 -11.06 4.36 -0.29
N PRO A 207 -11.76 3.43 -0.96
CA PRO A 207 -11.16 2.62 -2.02
C PRO A 207 -10.75 3.52 -3.19
N ILE A 208 -9.51 3.37 -3.67
CA ILE A 208 -8.99 4.26 -4.72
C ILE A 208 -8.00 3.54 -5.63
N GLY A 209 -8.14 3.70 -6.95
CA GLY A 209 -7.21 3.21 -7.95
C GLY A 209 -6.59 4.32 -8.78
N GLY A 210 -5.56 3.99 -9.56
CA GLY A 210 -4.97 4.96 -10.47
C GLY A 210 -5.88 5.30 -11.66
N PRO A 211 -5.43 6.19 -12.54
CA PRO A 211 -6.21 6.62 -13.69
C PRO A 211 -6.32 5.52 -14.75
N GLY A 212 -7.32 5.64 -15.62
CA GLY A 212 -7.54 4.73 -16.73
C GLY A 212 -8.38 3.50 -16.38
N LYS A 213 -8.39 2.53 -17.31
CA LYS A 213 -9.13 1.28 -17.16
C LYS A 213 -8.41 0.29 -16.23
N ALA A 214 -9.14 -0.70 -15.74
CA ALA A 214 -8.50 -1.85 -15.12
C ALA A 214 -7.68 -2.63 -16.16
N LEU A 215 -6.51 -3.12 -15.76
CA LEU A 215 -5.56 -3.83 -16.59
C LEU A 215 -5.33 -5.24 -16.04
N THR A 216 -5.49 -6.22 -16.91
CA THR A 216 -5.14 -7.62 -16.65
C THR A 216 -3.63 -7.86 -16.85
N PRO A 217 -3.03 -8.91 -16.24
CA PRO A 217 -1.64 -9.30 -16.52
C PRO A 217 -1.32 -9.49 -18.00
N LEU A 218 -2.28 -10.01 -18.79
CA LEU A 218 -2.13 -10.12 -20.24
C LEU A 218 -1.97 -8.74 -20.89
N GLU A 219 -2.85 -7.79 -20.60
CA GLU A 219 -2.79 -6.43 -21.17
C GLU A 219 -1.52 -5.67 -20.73
N GLN A 220 -1.06 -5.89 -19.49
CA GLN A 220 0.19 -5.32 -19.01
C GLN A 220 1.40 -5.87 -19.78
N GLY A 221 1.44 -7.19 -20.00
CA GLY A 221 2.50 -7.80 -20.81
C GLY A 221 2.45 -7.38 -22.29
N GLU A 222 1.26 -7.29 -22.89
CA GLU A 222 1.07 -6.77 -24.26
C GLU A 222 1.58 -5.32 -24.39
N MET A 223 1.25 -4.46 -23.43
CA MET A 223 1.75 -3.10 -23.34
C MET A 223 3.29 -3.08 -23.31
N LEU A 224 3.90 -3.91 -22.45
CA LEU A 224 5.35 -3.97 -22.31
C LEU A 224 6.04 -4.47 -23.60
N PHE A 225 5.52 -5.52 -24.25
CA PHE A 225 6.05 -5.99 -25.53
C PHE A 225 5.94 -4.94 -26.63
N ARG A 226 4.84 -4.19 -26.67
CA ARG A 226 4.65 -3.05 -27.59
C ARG A 226 5.70 -1.97 -27.36
N LEU A 227 5.93 -1.57 -26.11
CA LEU A 227 6.93 -0.54 -25.77
C LEU A 227 8.37 -0.96 -26.12
N VAL A 228 8.70 -2.24 -25.95
CA VAL A 228 10.03 -2.78 -26.29
C VAL A 228 10.19 -3.05 -27.80
N GLY A 229 9.09 -3.01 -28.58
CA GLY A 229 9.10 -3.31 -30.02
C GLY A 229 9.34 -4.79 -30.34
N LYS A 230 8.92 -5.70 -29.47
CA LYS A 230 9.08 -7.16 -29.63
C LYS A 230 7.74 -7.84 -29.82
N LYS A 231 7.77 -9.01 -30.48
CA LYS A 231 6.58 -9.87 -30.59
C LYS A 231 6.20 -10.40 -29.20
N PRO A 232 4.90 -10.43 -28.83
CA PRO A 232 4.48 -10.97 -27.56
C PRO A 232 4.91 -12.42 -27.36
N ASN A 233 5.50 -12.69 -26.19
CA ASN A 233 6.00 -14.00 -25.79
C ASN A 233 5.62 -14.27 -24.34
N PHE A 234 4.67 -15.18 -24.12
CA PHE A 234 4.09 -15.41 -22.79
C PHE A 234 4.37 -16.83 -22.29
N ILE A 235 4.74 -16.94 -21.02
CA ILE A 235 4.68 -18.19 -20.26
C ILE A 235 3.43 -18.15 -19.39
N LYS A 236 2.59 -19.18 -19.57
CA LYS A 236 1.36 -19.37 -18.80
C LYS A 236 1.58 -20.44 -17.74
N VAL A 237 1.48 -20.05 -16.48
CA VAL A 237 1.64 -20.95 -15.33
C VAL A 237 0.24 -21.31 -14.81
N PRO A 238 -0.13 -22.60 -14.70
CA PRO A 238 -1.39 -22.98 -14.05
C PRO A 238 -1.40 -22.51 -12.60
N ILE A 239 -2.53 -21.93 -12.16
CA ILE A 239 -2.64 -21.38 -10.80
C ILE A 239 -2.56 -22.49 -9.74
N GLU A 240 -2.95 -23.70 -10.12
CA GLU A 240 -2.93 -24.93 -9.33
C GLU A 240 -1.52 -25.30 -8.87
N VAL A 241 -0.48 -24.83 -9.57
CA VAL A 241 0.92 -24.99 -9.14
C VAL A 241 1.16 -24.31 -7.79
N MET A 242 0.58 -23.12 -7.59
CA MET A 242 0.67 -22.42 -6.32
C MET A 242 -0.20 -23.08 -5.25
N ASP A 243 -1.38 -23.59 -5.61
CA ASP A 243 -2.24 -24.33 -4.67
C ASP A 243 -1.55 -25.60 -4.15
N PHE A 244 -0.85 -26.32 -5.04
CA PHE A 244 -0.04 -27.48 -4.66
C PHE A 244 1.13 -27.08 -3.75
N ALA A 245 1.88 -26.04 -4.10
CA ALA A 245 3.01 -25.56 -3.30
C ALA A 245 2.58 -25.12 -1.90
N ILE A 246 1.47 -24.39 -1.79
CA ILE A 246 0.89 -23.99 -0.51
C ILE A 246 0.44 -25.21 0.29
N GLY A 247 -0.23 -26.17 -0.34
CA GLY A 247 -0.66 -27.40 0.35
C GLY A 247 0.50 -28.20 0.95
N VAL A 248 1.63 -28.26 0.24
CA VAL A 248 2.87 -28.87 0.76
C VAL A 248 3.44 -28.06 1.92
N LEU A 249 3.51 -26.73 1.80
CA LEU A 249 3.99 -25.85 2.87
C LEU A 249 3.12 -25.95 4.13
N ASP A 250 1.79 -25.90 3.99
CA ASP A 250 0.85 -26.05 5.10
C ASP A 250 0.97 -27.41 5.81
N PHE A 251 1.25 -28.48 5.06
CA PHE A 251 1.57 -29.78 5.66
C PHE A 251 2.88 -29.74 6.46
N LEU A 252 3.91 -29.10 5.92
CA LEU A 252 5.21 -28.96 6.59
C LEU A 252 5.12 -28.07 7.83
N VAL A 253 4.29 -27.02 7.84
CA VAL A 253 4.08 -26.13 9.00
C VAL A 253 3.56 -26.92 10.22
N LYS A 254 2.70 -27.93 10.01
CA LYS A 254 2.20 -28.78 11.11
C LYS A 254 3.32 -29.56 11.81
N VAL A 255 4.41 -29.83 11.11
CA VAL A 255 5.58 -30.56 11.62
C VAL A 255 6.69 -29.60 12.08
N PHE A 256 6.84 -28.49 11.36
CA PHE A 256 7.86 -27.46 11.59
C PHE A 256 7.19 -26.07 11.64
N PRO A 257 6.75 -25.62 12.84
CA PRO A 257 6.11 -24.31 12.99
C PRO A 257 6.94 -23.12 12.51
N ALA A 258 8.27 -23.29 12.39
CA ALA A 258 9.17 -22.27 11.84
C ALA A 258 8.90 -21.92 10.35
N MET A 259 8.11 -22.71 9.62
CA MET A 259 7.77 -22.47 8.21
C MET A 259 6.49 -21.62 8.01
N GLU A 260 5.86 -21.17 9.10
CA GLU A 260 4.58 -20.45 9.07
C GLU A 260 4.64 -19.20 8.19
N ASP A 261 5.68 -18.38 8.34
CA ASP A 261 5.84 -17.16 7.54
C ASP A 261 6.10 -17.44 6.05
N VAL A 262 6.76 -18.56 5.73
CA VAL A 262 6.99 -18.99 4.32
C VAL A 262 5.68 -19.45 3.68
N ALA A 263 4.86 -20.19 4.42
CA ALA A 263 3.54 -20.60 3.95
C ALA A 263 2.62 -19.40 3.74
N GLU A 264 2.65 -18.42 4.64
CA GLU A 264 1.90 -17.17 4.50
C GLU A 264 2.36 -16.37 3.28
N PHE A 265 3.66 -16.25 3.05
CA PHE A 265 4.19 -15.61 1.84
C PHE A 265 3.71 -16.29 0.55
N GLY A 266 3.66 -17.62 0.51
CA GLY A 266 3.08 -18.37 -0.60
C GLY A 266 1.60 -18.03 -0.84
N LYS A 267 0.81 -17.91 0.22
CA LYS A 267 -0.61 -17.51 0.16
C LYS A 267 -0.78 -16.09 -0.37
N ILE A 268 0.11 -15.17 0.00
CA ILE A 268 0.12 -13.79 -0.52
C ILE A 268 0.31 -13.81 -2.05
N GLY A 269 1.31 -14.55 -2.55
CA GLY A 269 1.54 -14.69 -3.99
C GLY A 269 0.32 -15.26 -4.73
N ARG A 270 -0.28 -16.31 -4.16
CA ARG A 270 -1.50 -16.93 -4.70
C ARG A 270 -2.71 -16.01 -4.71
N TYR A 271 -2.83 -15.16 -3.70
CA TYR A 271 -3.88 -14.16 -3.62
C TYR A 271 -3.75 -13.14 -4.76
N TYR A 272 -2.56 -12.55 -4.95
CA TYR A 272 -2.34 -11.53 -5.98
C TYR A 272 -2.45 -12.07 -7.42
N ALA A 273 -2.18 -13.37 -7.61
CA ALA A 273 -2.35 -14.01 -8.91
C ALA A 273 -3.81 -14.30 -9.30
N ALA A 274 -4.75 -14.24 -8.35
CA ALA A 274 -6.13 -14.67 -8.60
C ALA A 274 -7.20 -13.64 -8.19
N GLU A 275 -6.90 -12.73 -7.28
CA GLU A 275 -7.85 -11.73 -6.81
C GLU A 275 -7.58 -10.39 -7.49
N SER A 276 -8.64 -9.74 -7.96
CA SER A 276 -8.51 -8.41 -8.57
C SER A 276 -8.31 -7.33 -7.51
N MET A 277 -7.46 -6.35 -7.81
CA MET A 277 -7.31 -5.16 -6.97
C MET A 277 -8.30 -4.09 -7.44
N LEU A 278 -9.58 -4.39 -7.21
CA LEU A 278 -10.74 -3.56 -7.55
C LEU A 278 -11.73 -3.63 -6.37
N ILE A 279 -12.76 -2.77 -6.38
CA ILE A 279 -13.86 -2.90 -5.42
C ILE A 279 -14.56 -4.24 -5.64
N LEU A 280 -14.74 -4.98 -4.55
CA LEU A 280 -15.59 -6.16 -4.52
C LEU A 280 -17.00 -5.69 -4.24
N ASP A 281 -17.87 -5.77 -5.25
CA ASP A 281 -19.24 -5.30 -5.16
C ASP A 281 -20.04 -6.21 -4.21
N PRO A 282 -20.52 -5.69 -3.06
CA PRO A 282 -21.24 -6.51 -2.09
C PRO A 282 -22.59 -7.01 -2.62
N GLU A 283 -23.15 -6.36 -3.64
CA GLU A 283 -24.44 -6.74 -4.23
C GLU A 283 -24.31 -7.94 -5.16
N THR A 284 -23.23 -8.00 -5.95
CA THR A 284 -23.01 -9.05 -6.94
C THR A 284 -22.03 -10.13 -6.47
N GLY A 285 -21.17 -9.81 -5.50
CA GLY A 285 -20.05 -10.67 -5.08
C GLY A 285 -18.89 -10.67 -6.08
N GLU A 286 -18.87 -9.75 -7.04
CA GLU A 286 -17.88 -9.69 -8.13
C GLU A 286 -17.05 -8.41 -8.08
N TYR A 287 -15.82 -8.47 -8.60
CA TYR A 287 -14.98 -7.29 -8.71
C TYR A 287 -15.47 -6.34 -9.81
N ASN A 288 -15.54 -5.04 -9.51
CA ASN A 288 -16.12 -4.05 -10.40
C ASN A 288 -15.17 -2.87 -10.66
N ALA A 289 -14.70 -2.75 -11.91
CA ALA A 289 -13.78 -1.69 -12.33
C ALA A 289 -14.44 -0.30 -12.37
N ASP A 290 -15.73 -0.22 -12.72
CA ASP A 290 -16.48 1.03 -12.84
C ASP A 290 -16.84 1.61 -11.48
N LYS A 291 -17.13 0.73 -10.50
CA LYS A 291 -17.32 1.13 -9.11
C LYS A 291 -16.00 1.54 -8.44
N THR A 292 -14.84 1.15 -8.96
CA THR A 292 -13.52 1.48 -8.40
C THR A 292 -13.09 2.90 -8.80
N PRO A 293 -13.07 3.89 -7.87
CA PRO A 293 -12.72 5.26 -8.19
C PRO A 293 -11.30 5.39 -8.71
N SER A 294 -11.05 6.42 -9.54
CA SER A 294 -9.72 6.76 -10.05
C SER A 294 -9.25 8.09 -9.48
N TYR A 295 -7.96 8.21 -9.22
CA TYR A 295 -7.30 9.45 -8.87
C TYR A 295 -5.96 9.57 -9.58
N GLY A 296 -5.53 10.81 -9.81
CA GLY A 296 -4.22 11.09 -10.38
C GLY A 296 -4.21 11.14 -11.90
N LYS A 297 -3.02 11.08 -12.45
CA LYS A 297 -2.77 11.24 -13.89
C LYS A 297 -1.64 10.36 -14.42
N ASP A 298 -0.80 9.83 -13.54
CA ASP A 298 0.32 9.01 -13.95
C ASP A 298 -0.22 7.66 -14.46
N THR A 299 0.27 7.22 -15.62
CA THR A 299 -0.17 5.95 -16.22
C THR A 299 0.89 4.86 -16.10
N LEU A 300 0.44 3.59 -16.12
CA LEU A 300 1.36 2.45 -16.11
C LEU A 300 2.27 2.43 -17.35
N GLU A 301 1.74 2.88 -18.51
CA GLU A 301 2.51 2.94 -19.76
C GLU A 301 3.68 3.93 -19.64
N GLU A 302 3.43 5.15 -19.16
CA GLU A 302 4.50 6.14 -18.89
C GLU A 302 5.51 5.62 -17.85
N PHE A 303 5.03 4.88 -16.84
CA PHE A 303 5.91 4.23 -15.88
C PHE A 303 6.82 3.19 -16.55
N PHE A 304 6.28 2.30 -17.38
CA PHE A 304 7.08 1.32 -18.11
C PHE A 304 8.08 1.98 -19.07
N GLU A 305 7.68 3.02 -19.81
CA GLU A 305 8.59 3.79 -20.66
C GLU A 305 9.77 4.37 -19.87
N ARG A 306 9.49 4.96 -18.70
CA ARG A 306 10.52 5.47 -17.80
C ARG A 306 11.45 4.37 -17.33
N VAL A 307 10.92 3.24 -16.86
CA VAL A 307 11.73 2.11 -16.38
C VAL A 307 12.59 1.53 -17.50
N LEU A 308 12.07 1.40 -18.72
CA LEU A 308 12.86 0.93 -19.87
C LEU A 308 14.07 1.84 -20.16
N ARG A 309 13.90 3.16 -20.00
CA ARG A 309 14.94 4.18 -20.24
C ARG A 309 15.93 4.33 -19.08
N GLU A 310 15.44 4.33 -17.85
CA GLU A 310 16.20 4.76 -16.66
C GLU A 310 16.47 3.62 -15.67
N GLY A 311 15.86 2.44 -15.87
CA GLY A 311 15.85 1.35 -14.91
C GLY A 311 14.87 1.60 -13.75
N MET A 312 14.88 0.70 -12.76
CA MET A 312 14.04 0.77 -11.56
C MET A 312 14.63 1.64 -10.43
N ALA A 313 15.62 2.48 -10.72
CA ALA A 313 16.29 3.31 -9.70
C ALA A 313 15.26 4.18 -8.94
N GLY A 314 15.25 4.07 -7.60
CA GLY A 314 14.28 4.74 -6.72
C GLY A 314 12.91 4.04 -6.61
N GLN A 315 12.74 2.85 -7.18
CA GLN A 315 11.52 2.02 -7.12
C GLN A 315 11.86 0.57 -6.74
N GLU A 316 12.76 0.38 -5.77
CA GLU A 316 13.22 -0.96 -5.39
C GLU A 316 12.11 -1.80 -4.76
N LEU A 317 11.99 -3.04 -5.23
CA LEU A 317 10.96 -4.03 -4.88
C LEU A 317 11.16 -4.69 -3.49
N GLY A 318 12.31 -4.50 -2.85
CA GLY A 318 12.64 -5.18 -1.59
C GLY A 318 12.53 -6.71 -1.70
N GLU A 319 12.01 -7.37 -0.66
CA GLU A 319 11.79 -8.83 -0.65
C GLU A 319 10.71 -9.30 -1.66
N GLN A 320 9.93 -8.38 -2.24
CA GLN A 320 8.89 -8.68 -3.25
C GLN A 320 9.43 -8.80 -4.69
N THR A 321 10.76 -8.84 -4.88
CA THR A 321 11.41 -8.99 -6.20
C THR A 321 11.03 -10.28 -6.95
N ILE A 322 10.36 -11.23 -6.27
CA ILE A 322 10.01 -12.56 -6.81
C ILE A 322 8.68 -12.54 -7.61
N PHE A 323 7.91 -11.45 -7.56
CA PHE A 323 6.63 -11.30 -8.29
C PHE A 323 6.74 -10.43 -9.54
#